data_AF-A0A970JLU6-F1
#
_entry.id   AF-A0A970JLU6-F1
#
_cell.length_a   1.000
_cell.length_b   1.000
_cell.length_c   1.000
_cell.angle_alpha   90.00
_cell.angle_beta   90.00
_cell.angle_gamma   90.00
#
_symmetry.space_group_name_H-M   'P 1'
#
loop_
_entity.id
_entity.type
_entity.pdbx_description
1 polymer ?
#
loop_
_entity_poly.entity_id
_entity_poly.type
_entity_poly.pdbx_seq_one_letter_code
_entity_poly.pdbx_strand_id
1 'polypeptide(L)' 'MAIAGREGNKMTKVIVKNGKVDEALRSFKQKVIKNGHIKKIKEKEHYSKPGVRRRNAKKEYIKNCRKRDRKNR' A
#
# COMPACT_ATOMS: atom_id res chain seq x y z
N MET A 1 -10.90 30.23 -1.37
CA MET A 1 -11.19 28.86 -0.89
C MET A 1 -11.25 27.92 -2.09
N ALA A 2 -10.15 27.25 -2.43
CA ALA A 2 -10.10 26.35 -3.58
C ALA A 2 -10.52 24.93 -3.15
N ILE A 3 -11.60 24.43 -3.72
CA ILE A 3 -12.02 23.04 -3.63
C ILE A 3 -11.00 22.22 -4.43
N ALA A 4 -9.93 21.78 -3.77
CA ALA A 4 -8.88 21.00 -4.41
C ALA A 4 -9.29 19.52 -4.50
N GLY A 5 -9.82 19.14 -5.66
CA GLY A 5 -9.58 17.83 -6.25
C GLY A 5 -10.54 16.72 -5.85
N ARG A 6 -11.46 16.39 -6.77
CA ARG A 6 -12.00 15.04 -6.93
C ARG A 6 -10.89 14.00 -6.75
N GLU A 7 -10.97 13.17 -5.72
CA GLU A 7 -10.17 11.94 -5.60
C GLU A 7 -10.60 10.96 -6.70
N GLY A 8 -10.14 11.19 -7.93
CA GLY A 8 -10.32 10.28 -9.05
C GLY A 8 -9.70 8.94 -8.71
N ASN A 9 -10.54 7.90 -8.69
CA ASN A 9 -10.25 6.46 -8.71
C ASN A 9 -8.78 6.07 -8.40
N LYS A 10 -8.54 5.51 -7.20
CA LYS A 10 -7.26 4.97 -6.69
C LYS A 10 -6.81 3.69 -7.44
N MET A 11 -6.83 3.71 -8.76
CA MET A 11 -6.27 2.64 -9.60
C MET A 11 -4.81 2.99 -9.93
N THR A 12 -3.88 2.10 -9.60
CA THR A 12 -2.45 2.28 -9.88
C THR A 12 -2.18 2.34 -11.38
N LYS A 13 -1.95 3.54 -11.93
CA LYS A 13 -1.54 3.73 -13.33
C LYS A 13 0.00 3.72 -13.45
N VAL A 14 0.52 2.95 -14.39
CA VAL A 14 1.93 2.98 -14.81
C VAL A 14 1.99 3.23 -16.30
N ILE A 15 2.68 4.30 -16.70
CA ILE A 15 2.91 4.63 -18.10
C ILE A 15 4.23 3.97 -18.51
N VAL A 16 4.19 3.18 -19.57
CA VAL A 16 5.40 2.55 -20.14
C VAL A 16 6.12 3.60 -20.99
N LYS A 17 7.42 3.79 -20.74
CA LYS A 17 8.27 4.65 -21.56
C LYS A 17 9.19 3.80 -22.42
N ASN A 18 9.39 4.19 -23.68
CA ASN A 18 10.39 3.63 -24.59
C ASN A 18 10.25 2.11 -24.82
N GLY A 19 9.03 1.56 -24.77
CA GLY A 19 8.78 0.13 -25.01
C GLY A 19 9.30 -0.83 -23.96
N LYS A 20 9.83 -0.35 -22.82
CA LYS A 20 10.39 -1.21 -21.75
C LYS A 20 9.29 -1.79 -20.85
N VAL A 21 8.64 -2.85 -21.32
CA VAL A 21 7.49 -3.47 -20.65
C VAL A 21 7.87 -4.12 -19.31
N ASP A 22 9.00 -4.84 -19.24
CA ASP A 22 9.42 -5.55 -18.02
C ASP A 22 9.69 -4.62 -16.84
N GLU A 23 10.31 -3.47 -17.11
CA GLU A 23 10.58 -2.45 -16.10
C GLU A 23 9.27 -1.81 -15.59
N ALA A 24 8.30 -1.62 -16.49
CA ALA A 24 6.98 -1.13 -16.13
C ALA A 24 6.21 -2.13 -15.26
N LEU A 25 6.30 -3.44 -15.55
CA LEU A 25 5.69 -4.50 -14.74
C LEU A 25 6.30 -4.57 -13.34
N ARG A 26 7.63 -4.46 -13.23
CA ARG A 26 8.32 -4.40 -11.93
C ARG A 26 7.89 -3.19 -11.11
N SER A 27 7.83 -2.02 -11.76
CA SER A 27 7.39 -0.77 -11.14
C SER A 27 5.92 -0.82 -10.71
N PHE A 28 5.06 -1.44 -11.53
CA PHE A 28 3.65 -1.67 -11.19
C PHE A 28 3.50 -2.53 -9.95
N LYS A 29 4.19 -3.68 -9.89
CA LYS A 29 4.20 -4.55 -8.70
C LYS A 29 4.63 -3.79 -7.45
N GLN A 30 5.70 -3.00 -7.53
CA GLN A 30 6.17 -2.19 -6.40
C GLN A 30 5.14 -1.13 -5.96
N LYS A 31 4.50 -0.43 -6.91
CA LYS A 31 3.45 0.56 -6.61
C LYS A 31 2.22 -0.08 -5.98
N VAL A 32 1.78 -1.24 -6.46
CA VAL A 32 0.67 -2.01 -5.88
C VAL A 32 0.97 -2.42 -4.44
N ILE A 33 2.18 -2.89 -4.17
CA ILE A 33 2.64 -3.24 -2.82
C ILE A 33 2.70 -2.01 -1.92
N LYS A 34 3.26 -0.89 -2.39
CA LYS A 34 3.38 0.37 -1.63
C LYS A 34 2.02 0.95 -1.25
N ASN A 35 1.03 0.85 -2.13
CA ASN A 35 -0.33 1.30 -1.86
C ASN A 35 -1.13 0.34 -0.96
N GLY A 36 -0.64 -0.89 -0.77
CA GLY A 36 -1.20 -1.87 0.16
C GLY A 36 -2.55 -2.45 -0.29
N HIS A 37 -2.88 -2.42 -1.59
CA HIS A 37 -4.17 -2.90 -2.10
C HIS A 37 -4.43 -4.37 -1.76
N ILE A 38 -3.46 -5.25 -1.99
CA ILE A 38 -3.57 -6.68 -1.72
C ILE A 38 -3.82 -6.94 -0.22
N LYS A 39 -3.15 -6.19 0.65
CA LYS A 39 -3.33 -6.31 2.11
C LYS A 39 -4.75 -5.94 2.53
N LYS A 40 -5.30 -4.86 1.96
CA LYS A 40 -6.68 -4.42 2.23
C LYS A 40 -7.73 -5.42 1.74
N ILE A 41 -7.48 -6.09 0.61
CA ILE A 41 -8.37 -7.14 0.10
C ILE A 41 -8.40 -8.30 1.10
N LYS A 42 -7.23 -8.81 1.51
CA LYS A 42 -7.13 -9.90 2.49
C LYS A 42 -7.77 -9.58 3.84
N GLU A 43 -7.65 -8.34 4.31
CA GLU A 43 -8.29 -7.90 5.56
C GLU A 43 -9.82 -7.81 5.46
N LYS A 44 -10.36 -7.71 4.24
CA LYS A 44 -11.81 -7.60 3.96
C LYS A 44 -12.46 -8.91 3.55
N GLU A 45 -11.69 -9.96 3.28
CA GLU A 45 -12.22 -11.29 2.91
C GLU A 45 -13.15 -11.86 3.98
N HIS A 46 -12.88 -11.57 5.26
CA HIS A 46 -13.71 -12.00 6.38
C HIS A 46 -13.96 -10.85 7.36
N TYR A 47 -15.10 -10.90 8.06
CA TYR A 47 -15.37 -9.95 9.14
C TYR A 47 -14.37 -10.14 10.28
N SER A 48 -13.70 -9.06 10.64
CA SER A 48 -12.82 -9.03 11.81
C SER A 48 -13.36 -8.02 12.81
N LYS A 49 -13.56 -8.48 14.06
CA LYS A 49 -14.03 -7.63 15.17
C LYS A 49 -13.10 -6.40 15.31
N PRO A 50 -13.63 -5.20 15.61
CA PRO A 50 -12.81 -3.98 15.72
C PRO A 50 -11.62 -4.09 16.68
N GLY A 51 -11.75 -4.86 17.77
CA GLY A 51 -10.64 -5.12 18.69
C GLY A 51 -9.48 -5.90 18.06
N VAL A 52 -9.80 -6.89 17.23
CA VAL A 52 -8.80 -7.68 16.48
C VAL A 52 -8.08 -6.79 15.47
N ARG A 53 -8.83 -5.93 14.74
CA ARG A 53 -8.27 -4.96 13.80
C ARG A 53 -7.30 -3.99 14.48
N ARG A 54 -7.67 -3.43 15.65
CA ARG A 54 -6.80 -2.55 16.45
C ARG A 54 -5.52 -3.24 16.91
N ARG A 55 -5.62 -4.48 17.38
CA ARG A 55 -4.46 -5.27 17.82
C ARG A 55 -3.50 -5.55 16.66
N ASN A 56 -4.02 -5.91 15.50
CA ASN A 56 -3.23 -6.17 14.30
C ASN A 56 -2.54 -4.90 13.79
N ALA A 57 -3.24 -3.76 13.78
CA ALA A 57 -2.64 -2.47 13.42
C ALA A 57 -1.46 -2.11 14.34
N LYS A 58 -1.61 -2.29 15.66
CA LYS A 58 -0.51 -2.05 16.63
C LYS A 58 0.68 -2.98 16.39
N LYS A 59 0.43 -4.27 16.13
CA LYS A 59 1.49 -5.23 15.81
C LYS A 59 2.25 -4.84 14.54
N GLU A 60 1.54 -4.42 13.50
CA GLU A 60 2.16 -4.00 12.23
C GLU A 60 2.97 -2.70 12.39
N TYR A 61 2.50 -1.75 13.20
CA TYR A 61 3.25 -0.53 13.52
C TYR A 61 4.60 -0.87 14.20
N ILE A 62 4.58 -1.72 15.23
CA ILE A 62 5.80 -2.13 15.95
C ILE A 62 6.80 -2.79 15.00
N LYS A 63 6.34 -3.68 14.11
CA LYS A 63 7.19 -4.31 13.10
C LYS A 63 7.83 -3.27 12.17
N ASN A 64 7.08 -2.26 11.74
CA ASN A 64 7.57 -1.23 10.84
C ASN A 64 8.57 -0.28 11.53
N CYS A 65 8.34 0.10 12.80
CA CYS A 65 9.31 0.82 13.61
C CYS A 65 10.63 0.05 13.71
N ARG A 66 10.58 -1.21 14.16
CA ARG A 66 11.79 -2.05 14.29
C ARG A 66 12.57 -2.21 12.98
N LYS A 67 11.85 -2.32 11.85
CA LYS A 67 12.47 -2.37 10.51
C LYS A 67 13.14 -1.05 10.14
N ARG A 68 12.53 0.09 10.47
CA ARG A 68 13.09 1.42 10.23
C ARG A 68 14.32 1.66 11.10
N ASP A 69 14.25 1.32 12.38
CA ASP A 69 15.35 1.49 13.33
C ASP A 69 16.57 0.67 12.91
N ARG A 70 16.36 -0.58 12.44
CA ARG A 70 17.43 -1.41 11.86
C ARG A 70 18.06 -0.79 10.61
N LYS A 71 17.31 -0.06 9.80
CA LYS A 71 17.84 0.61 8.59
C LYS A 71 18.62 1.89 8.94
N ASN A 72 18.24 2.56 10.03
CA ASN A 72 18.86 3.80 10.48
C ASN A 72 20.11 3.56 11.35
N ARG A 73 20.33 2.33 11.79
CA ARG A 73 21.54 1.87 12.47
C ARG A 73 22.55 1.37 11.45
#